data_AF-A0A941ZYH4-F1
#
_entry.id   AF-A0A941ZYH4-F1
#
_cell.length_a   1.000
_cell.length_b   1.000
_cell.length_c   1.000
_cell.angle_alpha   90.00
_cell.angle_beta   90.00
_cell.angle_gamma   90.00
#
_symmetry.space_group_name_H-M   'P 1'
#
loop_
_entity.id
_entity.type
_entity.pdbx_description
1 polymer ?
#
loop_
_entity_poly.entity_id
_entity_poly.type
_entity_poly.pdbx_seq_one_letter_code
_entity_poly.pdbx_strand_id
1 'polypeptide(L)'
;MAVKDKSVREAQIASYKDAVAKRYAFLKERGSERSAIEKDPILRHLKAELSRRQKRLVAATPKVKPKKAPAAAEPAKEKEKPKEKPKKKEKTKKPAAE
;
A
#
# COMPACT_ATOMS: atom_id res chain seq x y z
N MET A 1 -9.43 23.04 14.19
CA MET A 1 -8.19 23.00 15.01
C MET A 1 -7.08 22.30 14.24
N ALA A 2 -5.93 22.95 14.08
CA ALA A 2 -4.73 22.29 13.54
C ALA A 2 -4.02 21.56 14.67
N VAL A 3 -4.22 20.24 14.76
CA VAL A 3 -3.47 19.40 15.72
C VAL A 3 -2.00 19.43 15.30
N LYS A 4 -1.14 20.05 16.11
CA LYS A 4 0.29 20.19 15.80
C LYS A 4 1.09 18.96 16.22
N ASP A 5 0.55 18.17 17.16
CA ASP A 5 1.24 17.00 17.72
C ASP A 5 1.20 15.78 16.81
N LYS A 6 2.37 15.18 16.63
CA LYS A 6 2.55 13.97 15.80
C LYS A 6 1.82 12.76 16.39
N SER A 7 1.91 12.56 17.71
CA SER A 7 1.26 11.46 18.43
C SER A 7 -0.26 11.49 18.31
N VAL A 8 -0.87 12.68 18.42
CA VAL A 8 -2.32 12.84 18.28
C VAL A 8 -2.75 12.55 16.85
N ARG A 9 -1.97 12.96 15.84
CA ARG A 9 -2.25 12.61 14.42
C ARG A 9 -2.14 11.11 14.18
N GLU A 10 -1.16 10.45 14.78
CA GLU A 10 -0.99 8.98 14.70
C GLU A 10 -2.17 8.26 15.38
N ALA A 11 -2.60 8.71 16.56
CA ALA A 11 -3.77 8.18 17.26
C ALA A 11 -5.05 8.37 16.42
N GLN A 12 -5.22 9.53 15.77
CA GLN A 12 -6.32 9.74 14.84
C GLN A 12 -6.25 8.77 13.65
N ILE A 13 -5.07 8.56 13.05
CA ILE A 13 -4.92 7.57 11.96
C ILE A 13 -5.27 6.16 12.43
N ALA A 14 -4.86 5.77 13.64
CA ALA A 14 -5.19 4.48 14.23
C ALA A 14 -6.71 4.32 14.44
N SER A 15 -7.37 5.36 14.97
CA SER A 15 -8.83 5.38 15.13
C SER A 15 -9.57 5.20 13.79
N TYR A 16 -9.12 5.88 12.73
CA TYR A 16 -9.72 5.70 11.40
C TYR A 16 -9.46 4.31 10.80
N LYS A 17 -8.29 3.71 11.05
CA LYS A 17 -8.01 2.32 10.65
C LYS A 17 -8.99 1.35 11.31
N ASP A 18 -9.21 1.52 12.61
CA ASP A 18 -10.15 0.71 13.37
C ASP A 18 -11.60 0.90 12.88
N ALA A 19 -12.01 2.15 12.60
CA ALA A 19 -13.33 2.43 12.02
C ALA A 19 -13.54 1.76 10.66
N VAL A 20 -12.53 1.77 9.78
CA VAL A 20 -12.55 1.05 8.49
C VAL A 20 -12.71 -0.45 8.72
N ALA A 21 -11.95 -1.03 9.65
CA ALA A 21 -12.01 -2.45 9.97
C ALA A 21 -13.38 -2.86 10.54
N LYS A 22 -13.92 -2.08 11.48
CA LYS A 22 -15.25 -2.29 12.07
C LYS A 22 -16.35 -2.22 11.01
N ARG A 23 -16.31 -1.23 10.12
CA ARG A 23 -17.29 -1.12 9.03
C ARG A 23 -17.18 -2.30 8.06
N TYR A 24 -15.97 -2.71 7.73
CA TYR A 24 -15.74 -3.85 6.86
C TYR A 24 -16.26 -5.16 7.48
N ALA A 25 -15.97 -5.39 8.78
CA ALA A 25 -16.47 -6.53 9.53
C ALA A 25 -18.01 -6.52 9.59
N PHE A 26 -18.62 -5.39 9.93
CA PHE A 26 -20.07 -5.23 9.98
C PHE A 26 -20.75 -5.57 8.65
N LEU A 27 -20.21 -5.09 7.52
CA LEU A 27 -20.77 -5.40 6.21
C LEU A 27 -20.58 -6.87 5.83
N LYS A 28 -19.44 -7.46 6.21
CA LYS A 28 -19.17 -8.88 6.01
C LYS A 28 -20.13 -9.76 6.83
N GLU A 29 -20.39 -9.41 8.08
CA GLU A 29 -21.35 -10.11 8.95
C GLU A 29 -22.79 -9.99 8.44
N ARG A 30 -23.14 -8.87 7.80
CA ARG A 30 -24.42 -8.72 7.10
C ARG A 30 -24.54 -9.48 5.78
N GLY A 31 -23.52 -10.27 5.41
CA GLY A 31 -23.54 -11.05 4.18
C GLY A 31 -23.37 -10.21 2.91
N SER A 32 -22.83 -8.98 3.02
CA SER A 32 -22.55 -8.17 1.84
C SER A 32 -21.40 -8.77 1.03
N GLU A 33 -21.57 -8.86 -0.28
CA GLU A 33 -20.50 -9.29 -1.17
C GLU A 33 -19.33 -8.30 -1.18
N ARG A 34 -18.11 -8.78 -1.42
CA ARG A 34 -16.91 -7.91 -1.49
C ARG A 34 -17.09 -6.71 -2.44
N SER A 35 -17.71 -6.93 -3.59
CA SER A 35 -18.00 -5.90 -4.59
C SER A 35 -18.94 -4.80 -4.07
N ALA A 36 -19.90 -5.17 -3.21
CA ALA A 36 -20.80 -4.22 -2.56
C ALA A 36 -20.10 -3.49 -1.41
N ILE A 37 -19.27 -4.21 -0.63
CA ILE A 37 -18.48 -3.63 0.46
C ILE A 37 -17.54 -2.53 -0.05
N GLU A 38 -16.87 -2.75 -1.20
CA GLU A 38 -15.97 -1.75 -1.79
C GLU A 38 -16.70 -0.49 -2.29
N LYS A 39 -17.98 -0.63 -2.66
CA LYS A 39 -18.84 0.47 -3.10
C LYS A 39 -19.55 1.18 -1.95
N ASP A 40 -19.42 0.70 -0.70
CA ASP A 40 -20.05 1.32 0.48
C ASP A 40 -19.56 2.77 0.64
N PRO A 41 -20.47 3.76 0.66
CA PRO A 41 -20.10 5.17 0.70
C PRO A 41 -19.36 5.55 1.99
N ILE A 42 -19.73 4.92 3.12
CA ILE A 42 -19.10 5.14 4.42
C ILE A 42 -17.67 4.61 4.40
N LEU A 43 -17.46 3.37 3.94
CA LEU A 43 -16.13 2.77 3.82
C LEU A 43 -15.23 3.58 2.88
N ARG A 44 -15.75 4.06 1.74
CA ARG A 44 -15.01 4.92 0.83
C ARG A 44 -14.60 6.24 1.49
N HIS A 45 -15.53 6.88 2.21
CA HIS A 45 -15.24 8.11 2.93
C HIS A 45 -14.15 7.90 3.99
N LEU A 46 -14.27 6.86 4.83
CA LEU A 46 -13.29 6.54 5.88
C LEU A 46 -11.90 6.25 5.29
N LYS A 47 -11.81 5.48 4.20
CA LYS A 47 -10.54 5.24 3.49
C LYS A 47 -9.94 6.53 2.92
N ALA A 48 -10.77 7.41 2.36
CA ALA A 48 -10.32 8.70 1.83
C ALA A 48 -9.78 9.62 2.93
N GLU A 49 -10.47 9.70 4.07
CA GLU A 49 -10.03 10.47 5.23
C GLU A 49 -8.72 9.95 5.80
N LEU A 50 -8.59 8.63 5.94
CA LEU A 50 -7.36 7.95 6.36
C LEU A 50 -6.21 8.32 5.42
N SER A 51 -6.41 8.23 4.10
CA SER A 51 -5.39 8.60 3.11
C SER A 51 -4.98 10.07 3.21
N ARG A 52 -5.95 10.99 3.36
CA ARG A 52 -5.68 12.42 3.56
C ARG A 52 -4.85 12.67 4.82
N ARG A 53 -5.18 12.03 5.93
CA ARG A 53 -4.46 12.16 7.21
C ARG A 53 -3.05 11.59 7.14
N GLN A 54 -2.87 10.43 6.50
CA GLN A 54 -1.54 9.84 6.25
C GLN A 54 -0.66 10.76 5.41
N LYS A 55 -1.19 11.31 4.30
CA LYS A 55 -0.45 12.26 3.46
C LYS A 55 -0.02 13.51 4.24
N ARG A 56 -0.90 14.04 5.09
CA ARG A 56 -0.58 15.17 5.97
C ARG A 56 0.48 14.81 7.02
N LEU A 57 0.45 13.59 7.57
CA LEU A 57 1.48 13.13 8.48
C LEU A 57 2.84 13.04 7.77
N VAL A 58 2.89 12.44 6.58
CA VAL A 58 4.11 12.31 5.77
C VAL A 58 4.66 13.66 5.34
N ALA A 59 3.81 14.62 4.98
CA ALA A 59 4.24 15.97 4.62
C ALA A 59 4.73 16.77 5.84
N ALA A 60 4.15 16.55 7.02
CA ALA A 60 4.53 17.21 8.25
C ALA A 60 5.74 16.58 8.94
N THR A 61 6.02 15.29 8.68
CA THR A 61 7.31 14.71 9.00
C THR A 61 8.30 15.26 7.99
N PRO A 62 9.24 16.14 8.39
CA PRO A 62 10.31 16.52 7.48
C PRO A 62 10.97 15.21 7.01
N LYS A 63 11.17 15.08 5.70
CA LYS A 63 11.99 14.02 5.12
C LYS A 63 13.38 14.17 5.74
N VAL A 64 13.60 13.53 6.89
CA VAL A 64 14.93 13.19 7.36
C VAL A 64 15.49 12.42 6.19
N LYS A 65 16.43 13.04 5.46
CA LYS A 65 17.21 12.34 4.44
C LYS A 65 17.58 11.00 5.08
N PRO A 66 17.27 9.85 4.48
CA PRO A 66 17.80 8.61 5.02
C PRO A 66 19.32 8.82 5.04
N LYS A 67 19.87 9.00 6.25
CA LYS A 67 21.29 8.76 6.47
C LYS A 67 21.40 7.32 6.05
N LYS A 68 22.00 7.13 4.86
CA LYS A 68 22.25 5.85 4.20
C LYS A 68 22.52 4.82 5.29
N ALA A 69 21.53 3.99 5.60
CA ALA A 69 21.74 2.92 6.56
C ALA A 69 22.86 2.07 5.96
N PRO A 70 23.95 1.80 6.68
CA PRO A 70 24.97 0.88 6.19
C PRO A 70 24.25 -0.43 5.88
N ALA A 71 24.42 -0.92 4.66
CA ALA A 71 23.93 -2.22 4.25
C ALA A 71 24.53 -3.25 5.20
N ALA A 72 23.73 -3.70 6.17
CA ALA A 72 24.10 -4.75 7.10
C ALA A 72 23.42 -6.04 6.64
N ALA A 73 24.27 -6.90 6.10
CA ALA A 73 24.24 -8.36 6.14
C ALA A 73 23.04 -9.10 5.50
N GLU A 74 23.42 -9.87 4.48
CA GLU A 74 22.76 -11.04 3.89
C GLU A 74 21.86 -11.85 4.84
N PRO A 75 20.74 -12.40 4.35
CA PRO A 75 20.33 -13.74 4.72
C PRO A 75 20.88 -14.69 3.65
N ALA A 76 21.90 -15.45 4.04
CA ALA A 76 22.33 -16.62 3.28
C ALA A 76 21.14 -17.58 3.08
N LYS A 77 20.99 -18.02 1.83
CA LYS A 77 20.58 -19.36 1.34
C LYS A 77 19.50 -20.11 2.14
N GLU A 78 18.38 -20.44 1.49
CA GLU A 78 18.10 -21.79 0.95
C GLU A 78 16.64 -21.87 0.44
N LYS A 79 16.47 -21.98 -0.88
CA LYS A 79 15.49 -22.87 -1.53
C LYS A 79 15.73 -22.81 -3.03
N GLU A 80 16.61 -23.71 -3.43
CA GLU A 80 16.79 -24.22 -4.77
C GLU A 80 15.44 -24.68 -5.34
N LYS A 81 15.07 -24.18 -6.52
CA LYS A 81 14.58 -25.06 -7.60
C LYS A 81 14.75 -24.39 -8.97
N PRO A 82 15.18 -25.14 -9.99
CA PRO A 82 15.78 -24.60 -11.19
C PRO A 82 14.73 -24.10 -12.19
N LYS A 83 15.14 -23.05 -12.89
CA LYS A 83 14.45 -22.38 -13.99
C LYS A 83 14.42 -23.30 -15.22
N GLU A 84 13.29 -23.96 -15.49
CA GLU A 84 13.05 -24.63 -16.76
C GLU A 84 12.72 -23.57 -17.85
N LYS A 85 13.30 -23.78 -19.02
CA LYS A 85 13.37 -22.96 -20.25
C LYS A 85 11.99 -22.71 -20.93
N PRO A 86 11.88 -21.99 -22.07
CA PRO A 86 12.92 -21.44 -22.94
C PRO A 86 12.74 -19.97 -23.40
N LYS A 87 13.89 -19.39 -23.78
CA LYS A 87 14.11 -18.38 -24.84
C LYS A 87 12.89 -18.10 -25.73
N LYS A 88 12.21 -16.98 -25.50
CA LYS A 88 11.37 -16.34 -26.52
C LYS A 88 12.32 -15.66 -27.51
N LYS A 89 12.50 -16.30 -28.67
CA LYS A 89 13.25 -15.75 -29.80
C LYS A 89 12.69 -14.37 -30.16
N GLU A 90 13.64 -13.50 -30.41
CA GLU A 90 13.58 -12.12 -30.86
C GLU A 90 12.49 -11.86 -31.91
N LYS A 91 11.76 -10.76 -31.72
CA LYS A 91 10.84 -10.20 -32.70
C LYS A 91 11.62 -9.75 -33.94
N THR A 92 11.23 -10.31 -35.07
CA THR A 92 10.99 -9.64 -36.36
C THR A 92 11.83 -8.37 -36.61
N LYS A 93 13.01 -8.55 -37.23
CA LYS A 93 13.61 -7.50 -38.05
C LYS A 93 12.89 -7.46 -39.40
N LYS A 94 12.42 -6.26 -39.74
CA LYS A 94 12.00 -5.83 -41.08
C LYS A 94 12.98 -6.31 -42.15
N PRO A 95 12.53 -6.64 -43.37
CA PRO A 95 13.26 -6.25 -44.56
C PRO A 95 12.71 -4.90 -45.06
N ALA A 96 13.63 -3.97 -45.25
CA ALA A 96 13.51 -2.83 -46.15
C ALA A 96 14.58 -3.02 -47.23
N ALA A 97 14.28 -2.49 -48.43
CA ALA A 97 15.01 -2.60 -49.70
C ALA A 97 14.81 -3.97 -50.39
N GLU A 98 14.43 -4.04 -51.66
CA GLU A 98 14.33 -3.07 -52.77
C GLU A 98 13.22 -3.57 -53.72
#